data_AF-E1WXL8-F1
#
_entry.id   AF-E1WXL8-F1
#
_cell.length_a   1.000
_cell.length_b   1.000
_cell.length_c   1.000
_cell.angle_alpha   90.00
_cell.angle_beta   90.00
_cell.angle_gamma   90.00
#
_symmetry.space_group_name_H-M   'P 1'
#
loop_
_entity.id
_entity.type
_entity.pdbx_description
1 polymer ?
#
loop_
_entity_poly.entity_id
_entity_poly.type
_entity_poly.pdbx_seq_one_letter_code
_entity_poly.pdbx_strand_id
1 'polypeptide(L)'
;MKKIILLLTFLITSCSLTGRNLVQENEFELAGGSKGEKVWKDELKMKRISWYQEMTMVFDVLMGEVTESSPFYNWFSTSEKVSLKRCEKSYLAIYYSSASEVISKKSFLKQAKAQGYDQFILNDFTSALKLHPQYIANSFQLYDVAILCSTSSLNSPLKVEFPNFSTISF
;
A
#
# COMPACT_ATOMS: atom_id res chain seq x y z
N MET A 1 -44.63 12.75 -26.14
CA MET A 1 -43.23 12.60 -26.60
C MET A 1 -42.32 13.75 -26.15
N LYS A 2 -42.63 15.03 -26.42
CA LYS A 2 -41.79 16.18 -26.00
C LYS A 2 -41.54 16.27 -24.47
N LYS A 3 -42.51 15.92 -23.63
CA LYS A 3 -42.36 15.92 -22.16
C LYS A 3 -41.45 14.79 -21.63
N ILE A 4 -41.33 13.68 -22.35
CA ILE A 4 -40.46 12.55 -21.96
C ILE A 4 -39.00 12.87 -22.29
N ILE A 5 -38.75 13.59 -23.38
CA ILE A 5 -37.41 14.05 -23.79
C ILE A 5 -36.83 15.07 -22.79
N LEU A 6 -37.68 15.93 -22.20
CA LEU A 6 -37.27 16.89 -21.17
C LEU A 6 -36.93 16.21 -19.83
N LEU A 7 -37.61 15.11 -19.50
CA LEU A 7 -37.33 14.33 -18.28
C LEU A 7 -36.02 13.53 -18.42
N LEU A 8 -35.74 13.02 -19.63
CA LEU A 8 -34.51 12.28 -19.93
C LEU A 8 -33.28 13.18 -19.90
N THR A 9 -33.42 14.47 -20.27
CA THR A 9 -32.30 15.44 -20.28
C THR A 9 -31.91 15.95 -18.89
N PHE A 10 -32.80 15.87 -17.89
CA PHE A 10 -32.44 16.24 -16.51
C PHE A 10 -31.63 15.13 -15.81
N LEU A 11 -31.91 13.86 -16.13
CA LEU A 11 -31.25 12.69 -15.52
C LEU A 11 -29.77 12.53 -15.92
N ILE A 12 -29.32 13.12 -17.03
CA ILE A 12 -27.92 13.10 -17.47
C ILE A 12 -27.04 14.22 -16.89
N THR A 13 -27.63 15.18 -16.15
CA THR A 13 -26.84 16.28 -15.53
C THR A 13 -26.33 15.98 -14.12
N SER A 14 -26.67 14.80 -13.58
CA SER A 14 -26.32 14.37 -12.22
C SER A 14 -24.89 13.80 -12.07
N CYS A 15 -23.96 14.17 -12.94
CA CYS A 15 -22.57 13.73 -12.88
C CYS A 15 -21.63 14.94 -12.91
N SER A 16 -21.11 15.31 -11.74
CA SER A 16 -19.68 15.51 -11.46
C SER A 16 -19.46 16.58 -10.41
N LEU A 17 -19.38 16.15 -9.15
CA LEU A 17 -18.50 16.80 -8.19
C LEU A 17 -17.89 15.71 -7.31
N THR A 18 -17.18 14.77 -7.95
CA THR A 18 -16.09 14.09 -7.27
C THR A 18 -15.12 15.19 -6.83
N GLY A 19 -14.86 15.29 -5.53
CA GLY A 19 -13.93 16.29 -5.00
C GLY A 19 -12.63 16.24 -5.78
N ARG A 20 -11.99 17.41 -5.98
CA ARG A 20 -10.71 17.49 -6.70
C ARG A 20 -9.63 16.58 -6.11
N ASN A 21 -9.79 16.15 -4.86
CA ASN A 21 -8.94 15.17 -4.22
C ASN A 21 -9.79 14.02 -3.69
N LEU A 22 -9.34 12.79 -3.95
CA LEU A 22 -10.02 11.55 -3.56
C LEU A 22 -9.02 10.61 -2.90
N VAL A 23 -9.50 9.85 -1.92
CA VAL A 23 -8.79 8.68 -1.39
C VAL A 23 -9.62 7.44 -1.66
N GLN A 24 -9.00 6.41 -2.23
CA GLN A 24 -9.63 5.13 -2.50
C GLN A 24 -8.99 4.06 -1.63
N GLU A 25 -9.82 3.29 -0.92
CA GLU A 25 -9.41 2.16 -0.10
C GLU A 25 -9.89 0.86 -0.76
N ASN A 26 -9.01 -0.12 -0.93
CA ASN A 26 -9.32 -1.45 -1.43
C ASN A 26 -8.52 -2.50 -0.66
N GLU A 27 -8.92 -3.76 -0.77
CA GLU A 27 -8.08 -4.90 -0.38
C GLU A 27 -7.23 -5.36 -1.57
N PHE A 28 -6.04 -5.86 -1.29
CA PHE A 28 -5.13 -6.43 -2.27
C PHE A 28 -4.52 -7.73 -1.75
N GLU A 29 -4.38 -8.72 -2.63
CA GLU A 29 -3.82 -10.03 -2.31
C GLU A 29 -2.62 -10.32 -3.21
N LEU A 30 -1.45 -10.47 -2.58
CA LEU A 30 -0.28 -11.04 -3.25
C LEU A 30 -0.40 -12.57 -3.16
N ALA A 31 -0.72 -13.21 -4.27
CA ALA A 31 -1.14 -14.60 -4.33
C ALA A 31 0.03 -15.53 -4.67
N GLY A 32 0.29 -16.47 -3.77
CA GLY A 32 1.28 -17.53 -3.93
C GLY A 32 2.73 -17.05 -3.94
N GLY A 33 3.64 -17.98 -4.13
CA GLY A 33 5.06 -17.70 -4.22
C GLY A 33 5.93 -18.96 -4.17
N SER A 34 7.22 -18.78 -4.38
CA SER A 34 8.18 -19.88 -4.28
C SER A 34 9.55 -19.41 -3.78
N LYS A 35 10.33 -20.33 -3.20
CA LYS A 35 11.75 -20.16 -2.89
C LYS A 35 12.44 -21.52 -2.89
N GLY A 36 13.38 -21.72 -3.82
CA GLY A 36 13.98 -23.03 -4.05
C GLY A 36 12.91 -24.04 -4.46
N GLU A 37 12.85 -25.19 -3.77
CA GLU A 37 11.86 -26.25 -4.01
C GLU A 37 10.52 -26.00 -3.32
N LYS A 38 10.42 -24.99 -2.44
CA LYS A 38 9.17 -24.69 -1.73
C LYS A 38 8.29 -23.78 -2.58
N VAL A 39 7.04 -24.16 -2.75
CA VAL A 39 5.98 -23.39 -3.43
C VAL A 39 4.77 -23.34 -2.50
N TRP A 40 4.11 -22.19 -2.43
CA TRP A 40 2.87 -22.01 -1.66
C TRP A 40 1.79 -21.33 -2.51
N LYS A 41 0.54 -21.54 -2.10
CA LYS A 41 -0.65 -20.94 -2.72
C LYS A 41 -1.32 -19.90 -1.82
N ASP A 42 -0.83 -19.76 -0.59
CA ASP A 42 -1.29 -18.77 0.38
C ASP A 42 -1.17 -17.35 -0.15
N GLU A 43 -1.97 -16.46 0.41
CA GLU A 43 -2.04 -15.05 0.01
C GLU A 43 -1.51 -14.16 1.14
N LEU A 44 -0.72 -13.15 0.77
CA LEU A 44 -0.39 -12.05 1.66
C LEU A 44 -1.42 -10.94 1.44
N LYS A 45 -2.31 -10.78 2.42
CA LYS A 45 -3.37 -9.76 2.42
C LYS A 45 -2.81 -8.40 2.80
N MET A 46 -3.16 -7.39 2.02
CA MET A 46 -2.71 -6.01 2.19
C MET A 46 -3.86 -5.04 1.96
N LYS A 47 -3.96 -4.04 2.82
CA LYS A 47 -4.83 -2.89 2.58
C LYS A 47 -4.15 -1.97 1.57
N ARG A 48 -4.82 -1.66 0.47
CA ARG A 48 -4.36 -0.72 -0.57
C ARG A 48 -5.08 0.61 -0.44
N ILE A 49 -4.31 1.68 -0.37
CA ILE A 49 -4.84 3.04 -0.23
C ILE A 49 -4.18 3.92 -1.28
N SER A 50 -5.00 4.52 -2.12
CA SER A 50 -4.57 5.34 -3.26
C SER A 50 -5.12 6.76 -3.16
N TRP A 51 -4.25 7.74 -3.27
CA TRP A 51 -4.61 9.17 -3.26
C TRP A 51 -4.59 9.71 -4.69
N TYR A 52 -5.68 10.34 -5.08
CA TYR A 52 -5.88 10.92 -6.40
C TYR A 52 -6.08 12.43 -6.31
N GLN A 53 -5.29 13.17 -7.08
CA GLN A 53 -5.56 14.58 -7.38
C GLN A 53 -6.17 14.65 -8.78
N GLU A 54 -7.42 15.09 -8.83
CA GLU A 54 -8.33 15.03 -9.97
C GLU A 54 -8.45 13.57 -10.46
N MET A 55 -7.89 13.26 -11.62
CA MET A 55 -7.84 11.89 -12.16
C MET A 55 -6.45 11.24 -12.06
N THR A 56 -5.49 11.90 -11.41
CA THR A 56 -4.09 11.46 -11.35
C THR A 56 -3.78 10.85 -10.00
N MET A 57 -3.30 9.60 -9.98
CA MET A 57 -2.80 8.97 -8.76
C MET A 57 -1.49 9.64 -8.33
N VAL A 58 -1.52 10.31 -7.19
CA VAL A 58 -0.37 11.06 -6.64
C VAL A 58 0.44 10.23 -5.66
N PHE A 59 -0.22 9.32 -4.94
CA PHE A 59 0.40 8.41 -3.99
C PHE A 59 -0.40 7.11 -3.90
N ASP A 60 0.28 6.00 -3.67
CA ASP A 60 -0.36 4.69 -3.44
C ASP A 60 0.46 3.93 -2.41
N VAL A 61 -0.18 3.22 -1.50
CA VAL A 61 0.50 2.29 -0.61
C VAL A 61 -0.34 1.05 -0.39
N LEU A 62 0.31 -0.09 -0.51
CA LEU A 62 -0.19 -1.39 -0.11
C LEU A 62 0.52 -1.75 1.18
N MET A 63 -0.24 -2.08 2.23
CA MET A 63 0.34 -2.43 3.52
C MET A 63 -0.35 -3.64 4.14
N GLY A 64 0.44 -4.62 4.56
CA GLY A 64 -0.05 -5.81 5.25
C GLY A 64 0.95 -6.33 6.27
N GLU A 65 0.44 -6.97 7.32
CA GLU A 65 1.27 -7.58 8.34
C GLU A 65 1.98 -8.82 7.79
N VAL A 66 3.28 -8.94 8.07
CA VAL A 66 4.08 -10.12 7.74
C VAL A 66 4.54 -10.77 9.03
N THR A 67 4.04 -11.97 9.28
CA THR A 67 4.38 -12.79 10.45
C THR A 67 5.33 -13.93 10.07
N GLU A 68 6.02 -14.51 11.06
CA GLU A 68 6.89 -15.68 10.83
C GLU A 68 6.13 -16.92 10.34
N SER A 69 4.82 -16.99 10.62
CA SER A 69 3.94 -18.07 10.14
C SER A 69 3.58 -17.94 8.66
N SER A 70 3.74 -16.76 8.05
CA SER A 70 3.44 -16.55 6.65
C SER A 70 4.48 -17.24 5.75
N PRO A 71 4.08 -17.98 4.70
CA PRO A 71 5.03 -18.53 3.72
C PRO A 71 5.88 -17.46 3.03
N PHE A 72 5.38 -16.23 2.92
CA PHE A 72 6.12 -15.08 2.38
C PHE A 72 7.31 -14.67 3.27
N TYR A 73 7.32 -15.06 4.55
CA TYR A 73 8.49 -14.93 5.42
C TYR A 73 9.71 -15.70 4.90
N ASN A 74 9.50 -16.68 3.99
CA ASN A 74 10.61 -17.38 3.36
C ASN A 74 11.41 -16.48 2.41
N TRP A 75 10.82 -15.45 1.80
CA TRP A 75 11.53 -14.59 0.84
C TRP A 75 12.67 -13.78 1.46
N PHE A 76 12.51 -13.39 2.73
CA PHE A 76 13.54 -12.67 3.48
C PHE A 76 14.84 -13.46 3.62
N SER A 77 15.97 -12.76 3.65
CA SER A 77 17.25 -13.38 4.05
C SER A 77 17.38 -13.53 5.55
N THR A 78 18.41 -14.26 5.98
CA THR A 78 18.71 -14.45 7.39
C THR A 78 18.92 -13.11 8.11
N SER A 79 19.59 -12.16 7.48
CA SER A 79 19.85 -10.84 8.07
C SER A 79 18.57 -10.03 8.25
N GLU A 80 17.69 -10.03 7.25
CA GLU A 80 16.39 -9.36 7.31
C GLU A 80 15.50 -10.00 8.38
N LYS A 81 15.45 -11.34 8.46
CA LYS A 81 14.71 -12.07 9.50
C LYS A 81 15.17 -11.70 10.91
N VAL A 82 16.49 -11.54 11.12
CA VAL A 82 17.02 -11.10 12.42
C VAL A 82 16.53 -9.70 12.79
N SER A 83 16.41 -8.80 11.81
CA SER A 83 15.82 -7.46 12.03
C SER A 83 14.33 -7.54 12.36
N LEU A 84 13.57 -8.37 11.64
CA LEU A 84 12.13 -8.54 11.84
C LEU A 84 11.78 -9.12 13.22
N LYS A 85 12.63 -10.01 13.76
CA LYS A 85 12.46 -10.55 15.11
C LYS A 85 12.51 -9.51 16.23
N ARG A 86 13.04 -8.32 15.96
CA ARG A 86 13.07 -7.20 16.91
C ARG A 86 11.77 -6.40 16.90
N CYS A 87 10.93 -6.63 15.90
CA CYS A 87 9.64 -5.98 15.76
C CYS A 87 8.59 -6.77 16.53
N GLU A 88 7.78 -6.07 17.33
CA GLU A 88 6.54 -6.63 17.85
C GLU A 88 5.55 -6.86 16.71
N LYS A 89 5.47 -5.91 15.77
CA LYS A 89 4.73 -6.06 14.51
C LYS A 89 5.54 -5.55 13.34
N SER A 90 5.44 -6.25 12.22
CA SER A 90 6.13 -5.92 10.97
C SER A 90 5.11 -5.79 9.85
N TYR A 91 5.05 -4.62 9.24
CA TYR A 91 4.16 -4.37 8.10
C TYR A 91 4.98 -4.20 6.83
N LEU A 92 4.74 -5.06 5.83
CA LEU A 92 5.27 -4.85 4.49
C LEU A 92 4.53 -3.67 3.87
N ALA A 93 5.25 -2.66 3.41
CA ALA A 93 4.72 -1.52 2.70
C ALA A 93 5.31 -1.48 1.28
N ILE A 94 4.43 -1.49 0.27
CA ILE A 94 4.78 -1.29 -1.14
C ILE A 94 4.14 0.04 -1.55
N TYR A 95 4.94 1.07 -1.80
CA TYR A 95 4.42 2.43 -1.94
C TYR A 95 5.01 3.21 -3.13
N TYR A 96 4.16 4.01 -3.75
CA TYR A 96 4.42 4.79 -4.96
C TYR A 96 4.15 6.26 -4.73
N SER A 97 4.86 7.12 -5.46
CA SER A 97 4.61 8.56 -5.55
C SER A 97 4.93 9.02 -6.97
N SER A 98 3.95 9.61 -7.66
CA SER A 98 4.12 10.14 -9.02
C SER A 98 4.66 11.57 -9.01
N ALA A 99 4.29 12.34 -7.99
CA ALA A 99 4.60 13.75 -7.84
C ALA A 99 5.09 14.00 -6.42
N SER A 100 6.39 13.84 -6.21
CA SER A 100 7.00 14.00 -4.87
C SER A 100 6.82 15.41 -4.27
N GLU A 101 6.47 16.40 -5.10
CA GLU A 101 6.14 17.76 -4.66
C GLU A 101 4.75 17.88 -4.02
N VAL A 102 3.82 16.97 -4.35
CA VAL A 102 2.46 16.95 -3.78
C VAL A 102 2.42 16.04 -2.55
N ILE A 103 2.77 14.76 -2.74
CA ILE A 103 2.90 13.78 -1.64
C ILE A 103 4.19 13.01 -1.86
N SER A 104 5.21 13.30 -1.03
CA SER A 104 6.48 12.58 -1.08
C SER A 104 6.44 11.29 -0.27
N LYS A 105 7.17 10.28 -0.77
CA LYS A 105 7.49 9.06 -0.02
C LYS A 105 8.11 9.37 1.36
N LYS A 106 8.94 10.42 1.44
CA LYS A 106 9.55 10.90 2.69
C LYS A 106 8.50 11.40 3.70
N SER A 107 7.43 12.06 3.24
CA SER A 107 6.35 12.51 4.11
C SER A 107 5.63 11.34 4.76
N PHE A 108 5.26 10.32 3.97
CA PHE A 108 4.66 9.08 4.46
C PHE A 108 5.55 8.40 5.52
N LEU A 109 6.83 8.18 5.20
CA LEU A 109 7.78 7.55 6.12
C LEU A 109 8.02 8.37 7.39
N LYS A 110 8.02 9.71 7.29
CA LYS A 110 8.13 10.60 8.45
C LYS A 110 6.93 10.46 9.38
N GLN A 111 5.71 10.36 8.83
CA GLN A 111 4.50 10.15 9.62
C GLN A 111 4.50 8.78 10.30
N ALA A 112 4.93 7.72 9.61
CA ALA A 112 5.10 6.39 10.19
C ALA A 112 6.11 6.42 11.35
N LYS A 113 7.29 7.03 11.14
CA LYS A 113 8.31 7.17 12.18
C LYS A 113 7.83 7.97 13.40
N ALA A 114 7.08 9.06 13.18
CA ALA A 114 6.51 9.86 14.26
C ALA A 114 5.51 9.07 15.12
N GLN A 115 4.97 7.97 14.60
CA GLN A 115 4.03 7.07 15.28
C GLN A 115 4.68 5.78 15.78
N GLY A 116 6.02 5.71 15.80
CA GLY A 116 6.76 4.59 16.37
C GLY A 116 7.08 3.44 15.40
N TYR A 117 6.98 3.69 14.10
CA TYR A 117 7.38 2.72 13.08
C TYR A 117 8.75 3.06 12.49
N ASP A 118 9.74 2.20 12.73
CA ASP A 118 11.04 2.28 12.06
C ASP A 118 11.00 1.61 10.70
N GLN A 119 11.71 2.19 9.73
CA GLN A 119 11.79 1.64 8.37
C GLN A 119 13.00 0.73 8.22
N PHE A 120 12.78 -0.46 7.65
CA PHE A 120 13.86 -1.31 7.14
C PHE A 120 13.73 -1.55 5.64
N ILE A 121 14.85 -1.40 4.92
CA ILE A 121 14.93 -1.73 3.50
C ILE A 121 15.25 -3.23 3.37
N LEU A 122 14.54 -3.91 2.46
CA LEU A 122 14.66 -5.35 2.25
C LEU A 122 15.15 -5.65 0.84
N ASN A 123 16.41 -5.99 0.67
CA ASN A 123 16.96 -6.26 -0.65
C ASN A 123 16.50 -7.62 -1.19
N ASP A 124 16.44 -8.66 -0.35
CA ASP A 124 16.13 -10.01 -0.81
C ASP A 124 14.64 -10.21 -1.03
N PHE A 125 13.80 -9.66 -0.14
CA PHE A 125 12.35 -9.62 -0.37
C PHE A 125 12.02 -8.86 -1.66
N THR A 126 12.63 -7.68 -1.87
CA THR A 126 12.41 -6.90 -3.09
C THR A 126 12.84 -7.66 -4.33
N SER A 127 13.95 -8.42 -4.25
CA SER A 127 14.42 -9.25 -5.36
C SER A 127 13.48 -10.42 -5.65
N ALA A 128 12.95 -11.07 -4.62
CA ALA A 128 11.93 -12.11 -4.78
C ALA A 128 10.63 -11.54 -5.39
N LEU A 129 10.18 -10.38 -4.90
CA LEU A 129 9.00 -9.70 -5.43
C LEU A 129 9.18 -9.35 -6.92
N LYS A 130 10.35 -8.87 -7.34
CA LYS A 130 10.66 -8.58 -8.75
C LYS A 130 10.49 -9.77 -9.70
N LEU A 131 10.68 -10.98 -9.19
CA LEU A 131 10.52 -12.22 -9.95
C LEU A 131 9.08 -12.78 -9.88
N HIS A 132 8.21 -12.18 -9.07
CA HIS A 132 6.84 -12.63 -8.89
C HIS A 132 5.95 -12.25 -10.09
N PRO A 133 5.02 -13.12 -10.56
CA PRO A 133 4.14 -12.81 -11.69
C PRO A 133 3.33 -11.53 -11.53
N GLN A 134 2.88 -11.24 -10.30
CA GLN A 134 2.11 -10.02 -10.02
C GLN A 134 2.95 -8.73 -10.02
N TYR A 135 4.29 -8.80 -10.11
CA TYR A 135 5.15 -7.61 -10.10
C TYR A 135 4.89 -6.69 -11.29
N ILE A 136 4.97 -7.25 -12.50
CA ILE A 136 4.72 -6.50 -13.73
C ILE A 136 3.22 -6.20 -13.87
N ALA A 137 2.35 -7.16 -13.54
CA ALA A 137 0.91 -6.98 -13.65
C ALA A 137 0.37 -5.80 -12.83
N ASN A 138 1.03 -5.46 -11.71
CA ASN A 138 0.65 -4.34 -10.84
C ASN A 138 1.59 -3.14 -10.94
N SER A 139 2.49 -3.13 -11.93
CA SER A 139 3.46 -2.05 -12.13
C SER A 139 4.35 -1.74 -10.92
N PHE A 140 4.69 -2.75 -10.12
CA PHE A 140 5.50 -2.58 -8.89
C PHE A 140 6.94 -2.12 -9.17
N GLN A 141 7.38 -2.06 -10.42
CA GLN A 141 8.62 -1.38 -10.80
C GLN A 141 8.65 0.12 -10.48
N LEU A 142 7.49 0.74 -10.26
CA LEU A 142 7.39 2.14 -9.88
C LEU A 142 7.39 2.34 -8.35
N TYR A 143 7.27 1.25 -7.59
CA TYR A 143 7.04 1.26 -6.15
C TYR A 143 8.34 1.01 -5.39
N ASP A 144 8.47 1.63 -4.23
CA ASP A 144 9.47 1.26 -3.24
C ASP A 144 8.87 0.21 -2.30
N VAL A 145 9.74 -0.62 -1.73
CA VAL A 145 9.36 -1.68 -0.80
C VAL A 145 10.13 -1.49 0.50
N ALA A 146 9.42 -1.52 1.63
CA ALA A 146 10.03 -1.46 2.95
C ALA A 146 9.21 -2.25 3.97
N ILE A 147 9.81 -2.48 5.14
CA ILE A 147 9.08 -2.87 6.34
C ILE A 147 8.93 -1.67 7.24
N LEU A 148 7.72 -1.48 7.76
CA LEU A 148 7.43 -0.61 8.88
C LEU A 148 7.36 -1.49 10.14
N CYS A 149 8.36 -1.34 10.99
CA CYS A 149 8.56 -2.12 12.21
C CYS A 149 8.15 -1.33 13.44
N SER A 150 7.26 -1.87 14.26
CA SER A 150 7.01 -1.33 15.59
C SER A 150 7.74 -2.19 16.64
N THR A 151 8.60 -1.58 17.45
CA THR A 151 9.35 -2.29 18.51
C THR A 151 8.58 -2.40 19.84
N SER A 152 7.41 -1.75 19.92
CA SER A 152 6.55 -1.74 21.10
C SER A 152 5.09 -1.79 20.69
N SER A 153 4.24 -2.21 21.62
CA SER A 153 2.80 -2.32 21.38
C SER A 153 2.23 -0.93 21.14
N LEU A 154 1.85 -0.67 19.89
CA LEU A 154 1.23 0.57 19.51
C LEU A 154 -0.25 0.50 19.84
N ASN A 155 -0.71 1.43 20.68
CA ASN A 155 -2.12 1.50 21.12
C ASN A 155 -3.06 2.08 20.05
N SER A 156 -2.52 2.50 18.90
CA SER A 156 -3.29 3.11 17.82
C SER A 156 -2.80 2.67 16.44
N PRO A 157 -3.70 2.54 15.46
CA PRO A 157 -3.33 2.27 14.07
C PRO A 157 -2.46 3.38 13.48
N LEU A 158 -1.67 3.05 12.46
CA LEU A 158 -0.91 4.04 11.70
C LEU A 158 -1.89 5.00 11.01
N LYS A 159 -1.81 6.29 11.35
CA LYS A 159 -2.58 7.36 10.69
C LYS A 159 -1.74 8.04 9.63
N VAL A 160 -2.32 8.25 8.46
CA VAL A 160 -1.69 9.01 7.37
C VAL A 160 -2.58 10.18 7.02
N GLU A 161 -1.99 11.37 7.07
CA GLU A 161 -2.65 12.63 6.78
C GLU A 161 -1.87 13.38 5.70
N PHE A 162 -2.56 13.73 4.62
CA PHE A 162 -2.05 14.63 3.59
C PHE A 162 -3.00 15.82 3.45
N PRO A 163 -2.48 17.06 3.32
CA PRO A 163 -3.33 18.22 3.17
C PRO A 163 -4.33 18.08 2.02
N ASN A 164 -5.57 18.50 2.25
CA ASN A 164 -6.67 18.41 1.28
C ASN A 164 -7.12 16.98 0.91
N PHE A 165 -6.74 15.97 1.70
CA PHE A 165 -7.27 14.60 1.62
C PHE A 165 -7.88 14.19 2.96
N SER A 166 -8.73 13.17 2.97
CA SER A 166 -9.20 12.57 4.20
C SER A 166 -8.07 11.84 4.92
N THR A 167 -8.02 11.94 6.25
CA THR A 167 -7.11 11.15 7.08
C THR A 167 -7.48 9.67 6.99
N ILE A 168 -6.46 8.83 6.84
CA ILE A 168 -6.63 7.38 6.74
C ILE A 168 -5.96 6.69 7.91
N SER A 169 -6.57 5.59 8.38
CA SER A 169 -5.99 4.71 9.39
C SER A 169 -5.83 3.30 8.80
N PHE A 170 -4.68 2.68 9.06
CA PHE A 170 -4.37 1.31 8.65
C PHE A 170 -4.64 0.32 9.77
#